data_AF-A0A382ZEY5-F1
#
_entry.id   AF-A0A382ZEY5-F1
#
_cell.length_a   1.000
_cell.length_b   1.000
_cell.length_c   1.000
_cell.angle_alpha   90.00
_cell.angle_beta   90.00
_cell.angle_gamma   90.00
#
_symmetry.space_group_name_H-M   'P 1'
#
loop_
_entity.id
_entity.type
_entity.pdbx_description
1 polymer ?
#
loop_
_entity_poly.entity_id
_entity_poly.type
_entity_poly.pdbx_seq_one_letter_code
_entity_poly.pdbx_strand_id
1 'polypeptide(L)'
;VEGDVNLSTGHQSVSFPEMARAEALEALELVDQIVILDSGKLDDLVRIIRPAALVLGKEYESEDLDIERKRKIASALTVLGEYGGEIFYEAGQIHYASGDIFR
;
A
#
# COMPACT_ATOMS: atom_id res chain seq x y z
N VAL A 1 4.82 0.14 -3.26
CA VAL A 1 4.25 1.39 -3.80
C VAL A 1 3.54 1.06 -5.09
N GLU A 2 2.35 1.59 -5.34
CA GLU A 2 1.71 1.43 -6.65
C GLU A 2 2.38 2.35 -7.68
N GLY A 3 2.59 1.81 -8.88
CA GLY A 3 3.13 2.57 -10.00
C GLY A 3 2.20 3.68 -10.47
N ASP A 4 2.77 4.71 -11.08
CA ASP A 4 2.05 5.88 -11.63
C ASP A 4 1.02 5.48 -12.68
N VAL A 5 1.28 4.40 -13.42
CA VAL A 5 0.37 3.82 -14.41
C VAL A 5 -0.97 3.36 -13.81
N ASN A 6 -1.00 3.09 -12.50
CA ASN A 6 -2.18 2.61 -11.78
C ASN A 6 -2.96 3.74 -11.07
N LEU A 7 -2.47 4.99 -11.10
CA LEU A 7 -3.14 6.14 -10.50
C LEU A 7 -4.12 6.77 -11.51
N SER A 8 -5.41 6.84 -11.16
CA SER A 8 -6.44 7.40 -12.04
C SER A 8 -6.28 8.92 -12.20
N THR A 9 -6.53 9.42 -13.43
CA THR A 9 -6.36 10.83 -13.84
C THR A 9 -7.31 11.83 -13.14
N GLY A 10 -8.19 11.37 -12.24
CA GLY A 10 -9.25 12.16 -11.62
C GLY A 10 -8.86 12.94 -10.35
N HIS A 11 -7.69 12.67 -9.76
CA HIS A 11 -7.18 13.38 -8.58
C HIS A 11 -5.88 14.11 -8.91
N GLN A 12 -5.94 15.01 -9.90
CA GLN A 12 -4.85 15.94 -10.19
C GLN A 12 -4.77 17.03 -9.12
N SER A 13 -4.26 16.69 -7.95
CA SER A 13 -3.66 17.65 -7.03
C SER A 13 -2.30 17.11 -6.65
N VAL A 14 -1.31 17.37 -7.52
CA VAL A 14 0.13 17.12 -7.32
C VAL A 14 0.44 15.66 -6.95
N SER A 15 0.41 14.75 -7.93
CA SER A 15 0.97 13.41 -7.74
C SER A 15 2.48 13.48 -7.87
N PHE A 16 3.22 13.25 -6.77
CA PHE A 16 4.67 13.01 -6.83
C PHE A 16 4.93 11.78 -7.71
N PRO A 17 5.92 11.77 -8.62
CA PRO A 17 6.26 10.58 -9.40
C PRO A 17 6.55 9.37 -8.51
N GLU A 18 6.28 8.16 -8.99
CA GLU A 18 6.50 6.91 -8.24
C GLU A 18 7.91 6.79 -7.66
N MET A 19 8.91 7.25 -8.40
CA MET A 19 10.30 7.26 -7.94
C MET A 19 10.50 8.24 -6.78
N ALA A 20 9.92 9.44 -6.86
CA ALA A 20 9.98 10.40 -5.77
C ALA A 20 9.25 9.89 -4.51
N ARG A 21 8.15 9.14 -4.68
CA ARG A 21 7.46 8.47 -3.56
C ARG A 21 8.31 7.34 -2.96
N ALA A 22 9.03 6.59 -3.79
CA ALA A 22 9.94 5.55 -3.33
C ALA A 22 11.12 6.14 -2.56
N GLU A 23 11.79 7.16 -3.10
CA GLU A 23 12.88 7.88 -2.42
C GLU A 23 12.45 8.44 -1.06
N ALA A 24 11.23 9.01 -0.98
CA ALA A 24 10.69 9.50 0.29
C ALA A 24 10.47 8.39 1.33
N LEU A 25 10.11 7.18 0.90
CA LEU A 25 9.98 6.02 1.78
C LEU A 25 11.34 5.40 2.14
N GLU A 26 12.32 5.47 1.25
CA GLU A 26 13.69 4.97 1.49
C GLU A 26 14.38 5.77 2.59
N ALA A 27 14.04 7.05 2.73
CA ALA A 27 14.52 7.89 3.81
C ALA A 27 14.03 7.46 5.22
N LEU A 28 13.07 6.53 5.31
CA LEU A 28 12.61 5.96 6.58
C LEU A 28 13.54 4.83 7.03
N GLU A 29 14.17 4.96 8.20
CA GLU A 29 15.07 3.94 8.77
C GLU A 29 14.41 2.56 9.01
N LEU A 30 13.08 2.47 8.92
CA LEU A 30 12.31 1.23 9.10
C LEU A 30 12.18 0.41 7.81
N VAL A 31 12.48 0.99 6.64
CA VAL A 31 12.20 0.35 5.34
C VAL A 31 13.45 -0.32 4.79
N ASP A 32 13.46 -1.65 4.73
CA ASP A 32 14.58 -2.40 4.16
C ASP A 32 14.55 -2.42 2.63
N GLN A 33 13.37 -2.53 2.04
CA GLN A 33 13.17 -2.66 0.59
C GLN A 33 11.87 -2.02 0.13
N ILE A 34 11.92 -1.45 -1.06
CA ILE A 34 10.77 -0.85 -1.73
C ILE A 34 10.55 -1.55 -3.06
N VAL A 35 9.33 -2.03 -3.27
CA VAL A 35 8.88 -2.59 -4.54
C VAL A 35 7.82 -1.67 -5.13
N ILE A 36 8.06 -1.21 -6.36
CA ILE A 36 7.09 -0.47 -7.17
C ILE A 36 6.32 -1.49 -8.02
N LEU A 37 5.00 -1.49 -7.90
CA LEU A 37 4.10 -2.36 -8.63
C LEU A 37 3.55 -1.61 -9.85
N ASP A 38 4.35 -1.56 -10.92
CA ASP A 38 3.93 -1.03 -12.24
C ASP A 38 3.10 -2.04 -13.02
N SER A 39 3.42 -3.32 -12.83
CA SER A 39 2.76 -4.46 -13.46
C SER A 39 2.60 -5.60 -12.46
N GLY A 40 1.59 -6.42 -12.67
CA GLY A 40 1.21 -7.47 -11.71
C GLY A 40 0.37 -6.93 -10.56
N LYS A 41 -0.21 -7.86 -9.80
CA LYS A 41 -1.09 -7.55 -8.67
C LYS A 41 -0.38 -7.84 -7.35
N LEU A 42 -0.96 -7.38 -6.24
CA LEU A 42 -0.39 -7.59 -4.91
C LEU A 42 -0.19 -9.09 -4.58
N ASP A 43 -1.08 -9.97 -5.07
CA ASP A 43 -0.93 -11.41 -4.90
C ASP A 43 0.29 -11.99 -5.60
N ASP A 44 0.70 -11.45 -6.75
CA ASP A 44 1.94 -11.88 -7.41
C ASP A 44 3.14 -11.60 -6.50
N LEU A 45 3.17 -10.42 -5.86
CA LEU A 45 4.22 -10.04 -4.92
C LEU A 45 4.22 -10.94 -3.67
N VAL A 46 3.04 -11.23 -3.11
CA VAL A 46 2.91 -12.12 -1.94
C VAL A 46 3.37 -13.54 -2.30
N ARG A 47 3.12 -14.03 -3.52
CA ARG A 47 3.62 -15.35 -3.98
C ARG A 47 5.15 -15.41 -4.07
N ILE A 48 5.78 -14.31 -4.49
CA ILE A 48 7.23 -14.22 -4.65
C ILE A 48 7.92 -14.09 -3.29
N ILE A 49 7.47 -13.15 -2.46
CA ILE A 49 8.13 -12.81 -1.19
C ILE A 49 7.74 -13.79 -0.07
N ARG A 50 6.51 -14.32 -0.10
CA ARG A 50 5.93 -15.16 0.96
C ARG A 50 6.12 -14.56 2.36
N PRO A 51 5.58 -13.35 2.59
CA PRO A 51 5.80 -12.65 3.85
C PRO A 51 5.16 -13.41 5.02
N ALA A 52 5.80 -13.36 6.19
CA ALA A 52 5.23 -13.89 7.42
C ALA A 52 4.02 -13.07 7.91
N ALA A 53 3.98 -11.78 7.57
CA ALA A 53 2.88 -10.90 7.92
C ALA A 53 2.59 -9.90 6.79
N LEU A 54 1.31 -9.59 6.57
CA LEU A 54 0.85 -8.47 5.75
C LEU A 54 0.15 -7.45 6.64
N VAL A 55 0.66 -6.22 6.66
CA VAL A 55 0.09 -5.11 7.44
C VAL A 55 -0.62 -4.14 6.50
N LEU A 56 -1.90 -3.87 6.75
CA LEU A 56 -2.72 -2.96 5.97
C LEU A 56 -3.32 -1.87 6.87
N GLY A 57 -3.75 -0.77 6.26
CA GLY A 57 -4.50 0.28 6.97
C GLY A 57 -5.86 -0.23 7.47
N LYS A 58 -6.38 0.33 8.58
CA LYS A 58 -7.71 -0.04 9.11
C LYS A 58 -8.87 0.18 8.14
N GLU A 59 -8.70 1.03 7.14
CA GLU A 59 -9.66 1.18 6.05
C GLU A 59 -9.88 -0.12 5.25
N TYR A 60 -9.01 -1.12 5.41
CA TYR A 60 -9.13 -2.44 4.80
C TYR A 60 -9.72 -3.53 5.73
N GLU A 61 -10.06 -3.20 6.97
CA GLU A 61 -10.54 -4.16 7.99
C GLU A 61 -12.04 -4.49 7.86
N SER A 62 -12.83 -3.67 7.13
CA SER A 62 -14.30 -3.65 7.20
C SER A 62 -15.05 -4.33 6.05
N GLU A 63 -16.29 -4.78 6.32
CA GLU A 63 -17.28 -5.19 5.32
C GLU A 63 -17.75 -4.04 4.40
N ASP A 64 -17.64 -2.79 4.86
CA ASP A 64 -17.99 -1.56 4.13
C ASP A 64 -16.91 -1.10 3.14
N LEU A 65 -15.85 -1.92 2.96
CA LEU A 65 -14.88 -1.72 1.91
C LEU A 65 -15.57 -1.62 0.56
N ASP A 66 -15.26 -0.54 -0.18
CA ASP A 66 -15.65 -0.43 -1.57
C ASP A 66 -15.24 -1.70 -2.36
N ILE A 67 -16.12 -2.15 -3.25
CA ILE A 67 -15.96 -3.39 -4.02
C ILE A 67 -14.61 -3.43 -4.74
N GLU A 68 -14.13 -2.30 -5.25
CA GLU A 68 -12.85 -2.21 -5.95
C GLU A 68 -11.67 -2.44 -5.00
N ARG A 69 -11.70 -1.80 -3.81
CA ARG A 69 -10.66 -1.98 -2.79
C ARG A 69 -10.62 -3.42 -2.28
N LYS A 70 -11.79 -4.01 -2.03
CA LYS A 70 -11.91 -5.41 -1.62
C LYS A 70 -11.32 -6.36 -2.66
N ARG A 71 -11.63 -6.14 -3.95
CA ARG A 71 -11.08 -6.96 -5.05
C ARG A 71 -9.56 -6.83 -5.17
N LYS A 72 -9.01 -5.66 -4.89
CA LYS A 72 -7.57 -5.40 -4.98
C LYS A 72 -6.74 -6.23 -4.02
N ILE A 73 -7.25 -6.46 -2.80
CA ILE A 73 -6.51 -7.18 -1.75
C ILE A 73 -6.94 -8.65 -1.57
N ALA A 74 -8.18 -9.01 -1.95
CA ALA A 74 -8.75 -10.34 -1.65
C ALA A 74 -7.89 -11.52 -2.14
N SER A 75 -7.30 -11.41 -3.34
CA SER A 75 -6.41 -12.45 -3.88
C SER A 75 -5.17 -12.59 -3.02
N ALA A 76 -4.56 -11.47 -2.61
CA ALA A 76 -3.35 -11.46 -1.80
C ALA A 76 -3.58 -12.07 -0.41
N LEU A 77 -4.75 -11.82 0.20
CA LEU A 77 -5.12 -12.41 1.49
C LEU A 77 -5.28 -13.93 1.40
N THR A 78 -5.86 -14.41 0.30
CA THR A 78 -6.02 -15.85 0.05
C THR A 78 -4.65 -16.50 -0.07
N VAL A 79 -3.77 -15.93 -0.88
CA VAL A 79 -2.39 -16.41 -1.07
C VAL A 79 -1.60 -16.39 0.24
N LEU A 80 -1.73 -15.35 1.05
CA LEU A 80 -1.05 -15.25 2.34
C LEU A 80 -1.47 -16.39 3.28
N GLY A 81 -2.77 -16.69 3.32
CA GLY A 81 -3.32 -17.79 4.10
C GLY A 81 -2.83 -19.16 3.65
N GLU A 82 -2.60 -19.38 2.34
CA GLU A 82 -2.01 -20.63 1.81
C GLU A 82 -0.61 -20.89 2.38
N TYR A 83 0.12 -19.84 2.75
CA TYR A 83 1.47 -19.93 3.31
C TYR A 83 1.53 -19.82 4.83
N GLY A 84 0.37 -19.65 5.49
CA GLY A 84 0.30 -19.48 6.95
C GLY A 84 0.79 -18.12 7.43
N GLY A 85 0.79 -17.10 6.57
CA GLY A 85 1.10 -15.72 6.96
C GLY A 85 -0.04 -15.06 7.73
N GLU A 86 0.31 -14.11 8.59
CA GLU A 86 -0.62 -13.37 9.44
C GLU A 86 -1.05 -12.04 8.79
N ILE A 87 -2.26 -11.58 9.10
CA ILE A 87 -2.74 -10.27 8.66
C ILE A 87 -3.01 -9.35 9.85
N PHE A 88 -2.50 -8.13 9.76
CA PHE A 88 -2.71 -7.07 10.75
C PHE A 88 -3.34 -5.83 10.08
N TYR A 89 -4.28 -5.20 10.77
CA TYR A 89 -4.90 -3.94 10.37
C TYR A 89 -4.59 -2.84 11.38
N GLU A 90 -3.86 -1.81 10.96
CA GLU A 90 -3.39 -0.75 11.85
C GLU A 90 -3.78 0.64 11.33
N ALA A 91 -4.18 1.54 12.22
CA ALA A 91 -4.72 2.85 11.83
C ALA A 91 -3.64 3.89 11.51
N GLY A 92 -2.37 3.54 11.73
CA GLY A 92 -1.27 4.50 11.76
C GLY A 92 -1.46 5.59 12.82
N GLN A 93 -0.55 6.57 12.84
CA GLN A 93 -0.74 7.81 13.60
C GLN A 93 -1.43 8.85 12.70
N ILE A 94 -2.54 9.43 13.18
CA ILE A 94 -3.22 10.52 12.47
C ILE A 94 -2.39 11.79 12.64
N HIS A 95 -1.52 12.08 11.68
CA HIS A 95 -0.89 13.39 11.59
C HIS A 95 -1.84 14.32 10.83
N TYR A 96 -2.54 15.20 11.57
CA TYR A 96 -3.18 16.34 10.95
C TYR A 96 -2.09 17.19 10.29
N ALA A 97 -2.13 17.33 8.97
CA ALA A 97 -1.37 18.36 8.30
C ALA A 97 -1.89 19.71 8.79
N SER A 98 -1.21 20.34 9.76
CA SER A 98 -1.32 21.78 9.93
C SER A 98 -0.83 22.39 8.63
N GLY A 99 -1.71 23.05 7.88
CA GLY A 99 -1.43 23.64 6.56
C GLY A 99 -0.40 24.77 6.55
N ASP A 100 0.53 24.81 7.51
CA ASP A 100 1.63 25.75 7.60
C ASP A 100 2.90 25.11 7.01
N ILE A 101 2.90 24.92 5.69
CA ILE A 101 4.10 24.53 4.93
C ILE A 101 4.75 25.74 4.22
N PHE A 102 4.30 26.96 4.50
CA PHE A 102 4.94 28.20 4.06
C PHE A 102 5.10 29.18 5.23
N ARG A 103 6.31 29.29 5.76
CA ARG A 103 6.80 30.49 6.44
C ARG A 103 8.19 30.82 5.92
#